data_AF-A0A845PVJ1-F1
#
_entry.id   AF-A0A845PVJ1-F1
#
_cell.length_a   1.000
_cell.length_b   1.000
_cell.length_c   1.000
_cell.angle_alpha   90.00
_cell.angle_beta   90.00
_cell.angle_gamma   90.00
#
_symmetry.space_group_name_H-M   'P 1'
#
loop_
_entity.id
_entity.type
_entity.pdbx_description
1 polymer ?
#
loop_
_entity_poly.entity_id
_entity_poly.type
_entity_poly.pdbx_seq_one_letter_code
_entity_poly.pdbx_strand_id
1 'polypeptide(L)' 'SSFQLIGDGYAKDSWNVYFCGDKIAGASPSSFQLIGDGYAKDSWNVYFCGDKIAGASPSSFQLIGDGYAK' A
#
# COMPACT_ATOMS: atom_id res chain seq x y z
N SER A 1 -1.97 18.77 -9.27
CA SER A 1 -1.84 17.52 -8.49
C SER A 1 -3.17 16.81 -8.60
N SER A 2 -3.19 15.54 -9.02
CA SER A 2 -4.42 14.76 -9.20
C SER A 2 -4.53 13.72 -8.09
N PHE A 3 -5.69 13.67 -7.44
CA PHE A 3 -6.03 12.58 -6.54
C PHE A 3 -6.46 11.35 -7.36
N GLN A 4 -5.93 10.18 -7.03
CA GLN A 4 -6.15 8.92 -7.73
C GLN A 4 -6.64 7.87 -6.74
N LEU A 5 -7.79 7.26 -7.03
CA LEU A 5 -8.25 6.07 -6.33
C LEU A 5 -7.51 4.86 -6.90
N ILE A 6 -6.89 4.08 -6.03
CA ILE A 6 -6.10 2.89 -6.43
C ILE A 6 -6.97 1.63 -6.32
N GLY A 7 -7.81 1.53 -5.29
CA GLY A 7 -8.62 0.35 -4.99
C GLY A 7 -8.43 -0.11 -3.55
N ASP A 8 -9.28 -1.02 -3.07
CA ASP A 8 -9.25 -1.58 -1.70
C ASP A 8 -9.14 -0.53 -0.58
N GLY A 9 -9.81 0.62 -0.76
CA GLY A 9 -9.74 1.74 0.18
C GLY A 9 -8.49 2.62 0.06
N TYR A 10 -7.51 2.27 -0.79
CA TYR A 10 -6.33 3.08 -1.03
C TYR A 10 -6.56 4.17 -2.08
N ALA A 11 -5.95 5.32 -1.83
CA ALA A 11 -5.85 6.43 -2.75
C ALA A 11 -4.48 7.10 -2.64
N LYS A 12 -4.08 7.87 -3.65
CA LYS A 12 -2.86 8.67 -3.59
C LYS A 12 -2.99 9.98 -4.35
N ASP A 13 -2.18 10.95 -3.96
CA ASP A 13 -1.89 12.15 -4.74
C ASP A 13 -0.40 12.18 -5.12
N SER A 14 0.11 13.33 -5.57
CA SER A 14 1.52 13.46 -5.96
C SER A 14 2.52 13.35 -4.79
N TRP A 15 2.04 13.46 -3.55
CA TRP A 15 2.82 13.65 -2.33
C TRP A 15 2.49 12.65 -1.22
N ASN A 16 1.27 12.12 -1.20
CA ASN A 16 0.75 11.32 -0.10
C ASN A 16 -0.01 10.10 -0.60
N VAL A 17 -0.05 9.08 0.25
CA VAL A 17 -0.92 7.91 0.11
C VAL A 17 -1.90 7.90 1.28
N TYR A 18 -3.12 7.45 1.01
CA TYR A 18 -4.22 7.41 1.95
C TYR A 18 -4.86 6.02 1.96
N PHE A 19 -5.39 5.63 3.11
CA PHE A 19 -6.29 4.49 3.27
C PHE A 19 -7.56 4.96 3.97
N CYS A 20 -8.72 4.75 3.33
CA CYS A 20 -10.03 5.17 3.85
C CYS A 20 -10.11 6.66 4.27
N GLY A 21 -9.30 7.52 3.66
CA GLY A 21 -9.22 8.96 3.96
C GLY A 21 -8.07 9.35 4.89
N ASP A 22 -7.46 8.40 5.60
CA ASP A 22 -6.35 8.64 6.50
C ASP A 22 -5.01 8.56 5.77
N LYS A 23 -4.13 9.52 6.02
CA LYS A 23 -2.79 9.55 5.41
C LYS A 23 -1.91 8.47 6.01
N ILE A 24 -1.31 7.65 5.15
CA ILE A 24 -0.32 6.64 5.54
C ILE A 24 1.04 7.32 5.69
N ALA A 25 1.55 7.38 6.92
CA ALA A 25 2.83 8.02 7.21
C ALA A 25 4.00 7.21 6.63
N GLY A 26 4.89 7.89 5.90
CA GLY A 26 6.10 7.29 5.32
C GLY A 26 5.88 6.52 4.02
N ALA A 27 4.63 6.45 3.52
CA ALA A 27 4.35 5.82 2.23
C ALA A 27 4.85 6.64 1.05
N SER A 28 5.48 5.97 0.09
CA SER A 28 6.00 6.60 -1.13
C SER A 28 4.98 6.56 -2.27
N PRO A 29 4.29 7.67 -2.60
CA PRO A 29 3.25 7.68 -3.63
C PRO A 29 3.76 7.36 -5.04
N SER A 30 5.03 7.66 -5.32
CA SER A 30 5.65 7.40 -6.63
C SER A 30 5.85 5.92 -6.91
N SER A 31 6.04 5.10 -5.86
CA SER A 31 6.26 3.65 -5.96
C SER A 31 5.13 2.81 -5.38
N PHE A 32 4.08 3.46 -4.84
CA PHE A 32 2.96 2.76 -4.21
C PHE A 32 2.16 1.95 -5.23
N GLN A 33 1.98 0.67 -4.93
CA GLN A 33 1.27 -0.33 -5.73
C GLN A 33 0.33 -1.12 -4.84
N LEU A 34 -0.93 -1.22 -5.28
CA LEU A 34 -1.88 -2.16 -4.69
C LEU A 34 -1.53 -3.58 -5.16
N ILE A 35 -1.46 -4.51 -4.20
CA ILE A 35 -1.22 -5.93 -4.47
C ILE A 35 -2.57 -6.66 -4.56
N GLY A 36 -3.54 -6.26 -3.74
CA GLY A 36 -4.88 -6.86 -3.64
C GLY A 36 -5.15 -7.40 -2.25
N ASP A 37 -6.41 -7.73 -1.97
CA ASP A 37 -6.89 -8.20 -0.66
C ASP A 37 -6.50 -7.26 0.50
N GLY A 38 -6.47 -5.95 0.24
CA GLY A 38 -6.06 -4.94 1.22
C GLY A 38 -4.54 -4.81 1.41
N TYR A 39 -3.73 -5.64 0.76
CA TYR A 39 -2.28 -5.49 0.73
C TYR A 39 -1.84 -4.47 -0.33
N ALA A 40 -0.89 -3.65 0.06
CA ALA A 40 -0.20 -2.73 -0.83
C ALA A 40 1.28 -2.67 -0.46
N LYS A 41 2.11 -2.17 -1.36
CA LYS A 41 3.53 -1.92 -1.07
C LYS A 41 4.05 -0.69 -1.76
N ASP A 42 5.13 -0.15 -1.23
CA ASP A 42 6.00 0.78 -1.92
C ASP A 42 7.41 0.18 -2.03
N SER A 43 8.39 0.96 -2.53
CA SER A 43 9.77 0.46 -2.66
C SER A 43 10.44 0.05 -1.34
N TRP A 44 9.91 0.45 -0.19
CA TRP A 44 10.54 0.32 1.12
C TRP A 44 9.70 -0.45 2.14
N ASN A 45 8.39 -0.47 1.97
CA ASN A 45 7.44 -0.94 2.98
C ASN A 45 6.31 -1.74 2.35
N VAL A 46 5.71 -2.62 3.16
CA VAL A 46 4.47 -3.32 2.85
C VAL A 46 3.39 -2.83 3.82
N TYR A 47 2.16 -2.74 3.33
CA TYR A 47 1.00 -2.27 4.06
C TYR A 47 -0.14 -3.27 3.97
N PHE A 48 -0.91 -3.38 5.04
CA PHE A 48 -2.18 -4.10 5.08
C PHE A 48 -3.25 -3.17 5.66
N CYS A 49 -4.29 -2.87 4.89
CA CYS A 49 -5.36 -1.94 5.28
C CYS A 49 -4.85 -0.61 5.87
N GLY A 50 -3.82 -0.02 5.25
CA GLY A 50 -3.22 1.24 5.69
C GLY A 50 -2.11 1.11 6.74
N ASP A 51 -2.00 -0.03 7.42
CA ASP A 51 -0.98 -0.26 8.45
C ASP A 51 0.30 -0.83 7.85
N LYS A 52 1.45 -0.25 8.23
CA LYS A 52 2.76 -0.75 7.82
C LYS A 52 3.09 -2.07 8.52
N ILE A 53 3.42 -3.10 7.75
CA ILE A 53 3.89 -4.39 8.26
C ILE A 53 5.38 -4.31 8.58
N ALA A 54 5.73 -4.34 9.85
CA ALA A 54 7.13 -4.29 10.29
C ALA A 54 7.89 -5.58 9.90
N GLY A 55 9.10 -5.43 9.36
CA GLY A 55 9.96 -6.55 8.96
C GLY A 55 9.58 -7.23 7.64
N ALA A 56 8.49 -6.80 6.99
CA ALA A 56 8.14 -7.28 5.66
C ALA A 56 9.11 -6.74 4.60
N SER A 57 9.57 -7.64 3.73
CA SER A 57 10.44 -7.28 2.61
C SER A 57 9.59 -7.03 1.35
N PRO A 58 9.46 -5.78 0.87
CA PRO A 58 8.61 -5.45 -0.27
C PRO A 58 9.06 -6.11 -1.58
N SER A 59 10.34 -6.49 -1.70
CA SER A 59 10.89 -7.16 -2.87
C SER A 59 10.51 -8.63 -2.96
N SER A 60 10.29 -9.30 -1.83
CA SER A 60 9.87 -10.71 -1.77
C SER A 60 8.39 -10.90 -1.48
N PHE A 61 7.67 -9.83 -1.11
CA PHE A 61 6.27 -9.91 -0.72
C PHE A 61 5.38 -10.31 -1.90
N GLN A 62 4.69 -11.44 -1.73
CA GLN A 62 3.79 -12.03 -2.72
C GLN A 62 2.47 -12.44 -2.08
N LEU A 63 1.38 -12.07 -2.74
CA LEU A 63 0.05 -12.61 -2.44
C LEU A 63 0.03 -14.09 -2.86
N ILE A 64 -0.41 -14.96 -1.96
CA ILE A 64 -0.56 -16.40 -2.22
C ILE A 64 -2.02 -16.74 -2.56
N GLY A 65 -2.95 -15.84 -2.22
CA GLY A 65 -4.39 -15.96 -2.48
C GLY A 65 -5.20 -15.90 -1.19
N ASP A 66 -6.50 -15.64 -1.33
CA ASP A 66 -7.49 -15.62 -0.23
C ASP A 66 -7.09 -14.74 0.98
N GLY A 67 -6.42 -13.60 0.73
CA GLY A 67 -5.94 -12.71 1.79
C GLY A 67 -4.65 -13.14 2.51
N TYR A 68 -3.98 -14.19 2.03
CA TYR A 68 -2.68 -14.62 2.57
C TYR A 68 -1.52 -14.13 1.70
N ALA A 69 -0.41 -13.77 2.35
CA ALA A 69 0.83 -13.34 1.71
C ALA A 69 2.07 -13.91 2.42
N LYS A 70 3.19 -14.02 1.69
CA LYS A 70 4.53 -14.39 2.21
C LYS A 70 5.60 -13.44 1.73
#